data_AF-A0A0K9PQ31-F1
#
_entry.id   AF-A0A0K9PQ31-F1
#
_cell.length_a   1.000
_cell.length_b   1.000
_cell.length_c   1.000
_cell.angle_alpha   90.00
_cell.angle_beta   90.00
_cell.angle_gamma   90.00
#
_symmetry.space_group_name_H-M   'P 1'
#
loop_
_entity.id
_entity.type
_entity.pdbx_description
1 polymer ?
#
loop_
_entity_poly.entity_id
_entity_poly.type
_entity_poly.pdbx_seq_one_letter_code
_entity_poly.pdbx_strand_id
1 'polypeptide(L)'
;MMSEIAVEEANVVVDDRNALRNFNISQVLVDKLKSKGINALFPIQAMSYNIIVEGTDLIGRARTGQGKTLAFILPILESLTINQLNKKGNRRSPTVLVLLPTRELANQVYADFEFYGSGVGLSSCCICGGSSYRPQEKAIRTGVDIVIGTPGRIKDHLQYGTLNFKSLKFRVLDEADEMLKMGFVEEVEFILGKVENANDVQTLLFSATLPIWIDKISARFLKTSKKIVDLVGNEKMKTSASVRHLALPCSKNARSQVIPDIIRYYSGQGTTIIFTERKESASALSVLLPGAYALHGDVIQKQREIILAGFRSGRFKVLVATNVAARGLDINDVQLIIQCEPPRNVESYIHRSGRTGRAGNSGVAVLLYNPNKKDKFAISKIERESGFKFEYISVPQFRDIVESVGTQAAEGIASVSDRMIPLFMPCVDILLNSSDLSTREFLAKALSKIAGYTDIKTRSLLFSSEDSVTLFLKAAKPIRTIPSAYDILRSFLSDDKVKAVTGLCLTKDEQGAVFDVPSQDIDAFIKSTKNAAGVSVEILKQLSRGGGHEDHTKFAGRNGGGRGRGGRGRGGRGRGGRGRSEK
;
A
#
# COMPACT_ATOMS: atom_id res chain seq x y z
N MET A 1 50.97 23.88 -39.02
CA MET A 1 51.36 22.80 -38.08
C MET A 1 50.99 23.23 -36.68
N MET A 2 49.79 22.89 -36.24
CA MET A 2 49.46 22.77 -34.81
C MET A 2 48.49 21.62 -34.68
N SER A 3 48.89 20.66 -33.85
CA SER A 3 48.29 19.37 -33.58
C SER A 3 47.01 19.51 -32.76
N GLU A 4 45.89 19.02 -33.27
CA GLU A 4 44.72 18.68 -32.46
C GLU A 4 45.02 17.43 -31.63
N ILE A 5 45.13 17.62 -30.31
CA ILE A 5 45.18 16.55 -29.33
C ILE A 5 43.73 16.12 -29.09
N ALA A 6 43.35 14.98 -29.66
CA ALA A 6 42.13 14.28 -29.27
C ALA A 6 42.31 13.75 -27.84
N VAL A 7 41.53 14.29 -26.90
CA VAL A 7 41.41 13.74 -25.55
C VAL A 7 40.40 12.61 -25.64
N GLU A 8 40.86 11.37 -25.67
CA GLU A 8 40.02 10.20 -25.42
C GLU A 8 39.54 10.27 -23.97
N GLU A 9 38.24 10.51 -23.77
CA GLU A 9 37.57 10.28 -22.50
C GLU A 9 37.61 8.79 -22.18
N ALA A 10 38.56 8.38 -21.36
CA ALA A 10 38.58 7.07 -20.74
C ALA A 10 37.30 6.91 -19.91
N ASN A 11 36.38 6.07 -20.40
CA ASN A 11 35.24 5.56 -19.64
C ASN A 11 35.75 4.86 -18.38
N VAL A 12 35.76 5.58 -17.25
CA VAL A 12 35.97 5.00 -15.94
C VAL A 12 34.75 4.13 -15.63
N VAL A 13 34.83 2.84 -15.93
CA VAL A 13 33.87 1.86 -15.45
C VAL A 13 33.98 1.84 -13.93
N VAL A 14 33.06 2.53 -13.25
CA VAL A 14 32.95 2.47 -11.80
C VAL A 14 32.68 1.01 -11.43
N ASP A 15 33.68 0.34 -10.86
CA ASP A 15 33.56 -1.03 -10.39
C ASP A 15 32.52 -1.08 -9.27
N ASP A 16 31.33 -1.62 -9.58
CA ASP A 16 30.27 -1.79 -8.60
C ASP A 16 30.78 -2.75 -7.51
N ARG A 17 31.02 -2.22 -6.31
CA ARG A 17 31.49 -2.99 -5.15
C ARG A 17 30.55 -4.14 -4.81
N ASN A 18 29.28 -4.05 -5.17
CA ASN A 18 28.29 -5.09 -4.94
C ASN A 18 28.16 -6.07 -6.12
N ALA A 19 28.97 -5.96 -7.17
CA ALA A 19 28.97 -6.90 -8.28
C ALA A 19 29.20 -8.34 -7.79
N LEU A 20 28.50 -9.31 -8.39
CA LEU A 20 28.57 -10.71 -7.98
C LEU A 20 30.00 -11.28 -7.93
N ARG A 21 30.89 -10.79 -8.81
CA ARG A 21 32.30 -11.19 -8.89
C ARG A 21 33.11 -10.90 -7.62
N ASN A 22 32.64 -10.00 -6.76
CA ASN A 22 33.32 -9.61 -5.52
C ASN A 22 32.98 -10.53 -4.34
N PHE A 23 32.09 -11.51 -4.53
CA PHE A 23 31.65 -12.44 -3.51
C PHE A 23 32.01 -13.86 -3.91
N ASN A 24 32.41 -14.67 -2.93
CA ASN A 24 32.69 -16.09 -3.16
C ASN A 24 31.37 -16.88 -3.28
N ILE A 25 30.71 -16.74 -4.43
CA ILE A 25 29.47 -17.43 -4.79
C ILE A 25 29.81 -18.45 -5.87
N SER A 26 29.38 -19.70 -5.69
CA SER A 26 29.57 -20.76 -6.69
C SER A 26 29.02 -20.37 -8.07
N GLN A 27 29.70 -20.78 -9.13
CA GLN A 27 29.34 -20.42 -10.50
C GLN A 27 27.89 -20.80 -10.84
N VAL A 28 27.42 -21.95 -10.34
CA VAL A 28 26.04 -22.41 -10.51
C VAL A 28 25.01 -21.41 -9.96
N LEU A 29 25.27 -20.83 -8.79
CA LEU A 29 24.39 -19.82 -8.20
C LEU A 29 24.51 -18.47 -8.91
N VAL A 30 25.73 -18.08 -9.34
CA VAL A 30 25.96 -16.89 -10.17
C VAL A 30 25.14 -16.95 -11.46
N ASP A 31 25.14 -18.09 -12.15
CA ASP A 31 24.39 -18.25 -13.40
C ASP A 31 22.87 -18.18 -13.16
N LYS A 32 22.38 -18.76 -12.06
CA LYS A 32 20.96 -18.64 -11.66
C LYS A 32 20.57 -17.20 -11.32
N LEU A 33 21.42 -16.45 -10.64
CA LEU A 33 21.18 -15.03 -10.35
C LEU A 33 21.12 -14.21 -11.65
N LYS A 34 22.09 -14.41 -12.56
CA LYS A 34 22.12 -13.75 -13.87
C LYS A 34 20.89 -14.09 -14.72
N SER A 35 20.38 -15.32 -14.65
CA SER A 35 19.15 -15.72 -15.36
C SER A 35 17.90 -14.96 -14.90
N LYS A 36 17.90 -14.44 -13.66
CA LYS A 36 16.87 -13.52 -13.13
C LYS A 36 17.25 -12.04 -13.30
N GLY A 37 18.29 -11.72 -14.08
CA GLY A 37 18.76 -10.35 -14.31
C GLY A 37 19.53 -9.73 -13.14
N ILE A 38 19.95 -10.51 -12.15
CA ILE A 38 20.66 -10.02 -10.97
C ILE A 38 22.16 -10.03 -11.28
N ASN A 39 22.75 -8.84 -11.45
CA ASN A 39 24.20 -8.67 -11.74
C ASN A 39 25.00 -8.15 -10.53
N ALA A 40 24.32 -7.58 -9.55
CA ALA A 40 24.89 -7.05 -8.32
C ALA A 40 23.95 -7.33 -7.13
N LEU A 41 24.54 -7.50 -5.95
CA LEU A 41 23.83 -7.72 -4.70
C LEU A 41 23.25 -6.41 -4.15
N PHE A 42 22.09 -6.48 -3.49
CA PHE A 42 21.61 -5.35 -2.69
C PHE A 42 22.51 -5.14 -1.47
N PRO A 43 22.57 -3.91 -0.91
CA PRO A 43 23.43 -3.61 0.24
C PRO A 43 23.28 -4.59 1.42
N ILE A 44 22.05 -5.04 1.72
CA ILE A 44 21.81 -5.98 2.83
C ILE A 44 22.45 -7.33 2.56
N GLN A 45 22.41 -7.77 1.30
CA GLN A 45 22.94 -9.05 0.85
C GLN A 45 24.47 -8.99 0.88
N ALA A 46 25.06 -7.92 0.35
CA ALA A 46 26.51 -7.69 0.35
C ALA A 46 27.08 -7.66 1.78
N MET A 47 26.44 -6.91 2.69
CA MET A 47 26.91 -6.79 4.07
C MET A 47 26.70 -8.06 4.91
N SER A 48 25.67 -8.85 4.61
CA SER A 48 25.38 -10.08 5.37
C SER A 48 26.15 -11.30 4.86
N TYR A 49 26.57 -11.31 3.60
CA TYR A 49 27.07 -12.53 2.93
C TYR A 49 28.20 -13.22 3.70
N ASN A 50 29.33 -12.53 3.89
CA ASN A 50 30.50 -13.13 4.55
C ASN A 50 30.23 -13.47 6.02
N ILE A 51 29.48 -12.62 6.75
CA ILE A 51 29.09 -12.87 8.14
C ILE A 51 28.35 -14.21 8.26
N ILE A 52 27.44 -14.48 7.32
CA ILE A 52 26.65 -15.70 7.33
C ILE A 52 27.51 -16.90 6.91
N VAL A 53 28.31 -16.77 5.86
CA VAL A 53 29.21 -17.86 5.39
C VAL A 53 30.20 -18.29 6.48
N GLU A 54 30.71 -17.34 7.26
CA GLU A 54 31.63 -17.56 8.38
C GLU A 54 30.96 -18.18 9.63
N GLY A 55 29.64 -18.42 9.61
CA GLY A 55 28.94 -19.08 10.71
C GLY A 55 28.55 -18.15 11.88
N THR A 56 28.60 -16.83 11.69
CA THR A 56 28.26 -15.85 12.74
C THR A 56 26.77 -15.53 12.74
N ASP A 57 26.14 -15.55 13.93
CA ASP A 57 24.74 -15.15 14.09
C ASP A 57 24.52 -13.70 13.63
N LEU A 58 23.35 -13.41 13.04
CA LEU A 58 23.09 -12.11 12.42
C LEU A 58 21.70 -11.57 12.78
N ILE A 59 21.64 -10.28 13.07
CA ILE A 59 20.40 -9.49 13.01
C ILE A 59 20.50 -8.56 11.80
N GLY A 60 19.72 -8.86 10.76
CA GLY A 60 19.60 -8.05 9.56
C GLY A 60 18.40 -7.12 9.63
N ARG A 61 18.64 -5.82 9.82
CA ARG A 61 17.60 -4.79 9.81
C ARG A 61 17.55 -4.09 8.46
N ALA A 62 16.52 -4.40 7.68
CA ALA A 62 16.28 -3.76 6.39
C ALA A 62 14.78 -3.70 6.06
N ARG A 63 14.39 -2.72 5.22
CA ARG A 63 13.00 -2.53 4.80
C ARG A 63 12.59 -3.61 3.79
N THR A 64 11.28 -3.80 3.62
CA THR A 64 10.74 -4.67 2.57
C THR A 64 11.23 -4.21 1.19
N GLY A 65 11.53 -5.15 0.30
CA GLY A 65 11.99 -4.84 -1.05
C GLY A 65 13.50 -4.57 -1.20
N GLN A 66 14.27 -4.63 -0.11
CA GLN A 66 15.74 -4.50 -0.16
C GLN A 66 16.47 -5.84 -0.37
N GLY A 67 15.77 -6.91 -0.75
CA GLY A 67 16.39 -8.20 -1.05
C GLY A 67 16.81 -9.06 0.14
N LYS A 68 16.16 -8.89 1.31
CA LYS A 68 16.40 -9.68 2.54
C LYS A 68 16.37 -11.20 2.32
N THR A 69 15.48 -11.68 1.45
CA THR A 69 15.31 -13.11 1.18
C THR A 69 16.60 -13.74 0.65
N LEU A 70 17.19 -13.17 -0.41
CA LEU A 70 18.47 -13.67 -0.95
C LEU A 70 19.64 -13.43 0.01
N ALA A 71 19.52 -12.47 0.94
CA ALA A 71 20.56 -12.16 1.92
C ALA A 71 20.84 -13.34 2.87
N PHE A 72 19.85 -14.21 3.11
CA PHE A 72 20.08 -15.47 3.82
C PHE A 72 20.12 -16.69 2.90
N ILE A 73 19.33 -16.75 1.81
CA ILE A 73 19.31 -17.94 0.94
C ILE A 73 20.71 -18.22 0.37
N LEU A 74 21.34 -17.22 -0.25
CA LEU A 74 22.61 -17.40 -0.95
C LEU A 74 23.73 -17.93 -0.04
N PRO A 75 24.06 -17.26 1.09
CA PRO A 75 25.13 -17.75 1.95
C PRO A 75 24.78 -19.07 2.65
N ILE A 76 23.51 -19.37 2.93
CA ILE A 76 23.12 -20.69 3.47
C ILE A 76 23.41 -21.81 2.46
N LEU A 77 23.00 -21.63 1.20
CA LEU A 77 23.23 -22.63 0.16
C LEU A 77 24.73 -22.85 -0.10
N GLU A 78 25.50 -21.77 -0.10
CA GLU A 78 26.95 -21.83 -0.27
C GLU A 78 27.62 -22.57 0.90
N SER A 79 27.28 -22.22 2.15
CA SER A 79 27.81 -22.88 3.34
C SER A 79 27.48 -24.38 3.42
N LEU A 80 26.31 -24.80 2.97
CA LEU A 80 25.93 -26.22 2.92
C LEU A 80 26.74 -26.98 1.85
N THR A 81 27.07 -26.31 0.75
CA THR A 81 27.82 -26.88 -0.38
C THR A 81 29.31 -26.99 -0.06
N ILE A 82 29.94 -25.90 0.41
CA ILE A 82 31.37 -25.83 0.76
C ILE A 82 31.72 -26.88 1.81
N ASN A 83 30.93 -26.95 2.88
CA ASN A 83 31.25 -27.81 4.02
C ASN A 83 30.84 -29.27 3.82
N GLN A 84 30.32 -29.64 2.63
CA GLN A 84 29.76 -30.96 2.33
C GLN A 84 28.85 -31.49 3.44
N LEU A 85 28.12 -30.59 4.10
CA LEU A 85 27.18 -30.95 5.18
C LEU A 85 26.07 -31.87 4.65
N ASN A 86 25.92 -31.90 3.32
CA ASN A 86 25.10 -32.82 2.56
C ASN A 86 25.87 -34.12 2.25
N LYS A 87 25.96 -35.04 3.22
CA LYS A 87 26.20 -36.46 2.86
C LYS A 87 25.02 -36.93 1.98
N LYS A 88 25.04 -38.06 1.24
CA LYS A 88 23.87 -38.66 0.54
C LYS A 88 23.29 -39.86 1.32
N GLY A 89 21.97 -39.97 1.48
CA GLY A 89 21.36 -40.92 2.43
C GLY A 89 19.87 -40.67 2.67
N ASN A 90 19.09 -41.76 2.71
CA ASN A 90 17.63 -41.73 2.93
C ASN A 90 17.30 -41.35 4.39
N ARG A 91 16.19 -40.62 4.61
CA ARG A 91 15.62 -40.24 5.93
C ARG A 91 16.43 -39.23 6.76
N ARG A 92 16.81 -38.09 6.18
CA ARG A 92 17.49 -37.03 6.92
C ARG A 92 16.54 -36.08 7.64
N SER A 93 16.94 -35.69 8.84
CA SER A 93 16.42 -34.49 9.50
C SER A 93 16.94 -33.25 8.76
N PRO A 94 16.13 -32.18 8.68
CA PRO A 94 16.51 -30.97 7.96
C PRO A 94 17.69 -30.25 8.61
N THR A 95 18.52 -29.64 7.78
CA THR A 95 19.68 -28.82 8.18
C THR A 95 19.32 -27.33 8.24
N VAL A 96 18.24 -26.90 7.58
CA VAL A 96 17.77 -25.51 7.57
C VAL A 96 16.30 -25.42 7.98
N LEU A 97 16.01 -24.47 8.87
CA LEU A 97 14.65 -24.05 9.20
C LEU A 97 14.48 -22.57 8.85
N VAL A 98 13.38 -22.22 8.16
CA VAL A 98 13.00 -20.83 7.90
C VAL A 98 11.58 -20.58 8.39
N LEU A 99 11.44 -19.69 9.37
CA LEU A 99 10.16 -19.29 9.95
C LEU A 99 9.69 -17.98 9.34
N LEU A 100 8.44 -17.98 8.87
CA LEU A 100 7.82 -16.86 8.19
C LEU A 100 6.40 -16.62 8.73
N PRO A 101 5.94 -15.36 8.84
CA PRO A 101 4.65 -15.03 9.45
C PRO A 101 3.43 -15.50 8.65
N THR A 102 3.55 -15.65 7.33
CA THR A 102 2.41 -15.93 6.44
C THR A 102 2.70 -17.10 5.50
N ARG A 103 1.64 -17.77 5.06
CA ARG A 103 1.74 -18.90 4.12
C ARG A 103 2.24 -18.45 2.76
N GLU A 104 1.80 -17.28 2.32
CA GLU A 104 2.15 -16.68 1.05
C GLU A 104 3.64 -16.39 0.99
N LEU A 105 4.20 -15.79 2.05
CA LEU A 105 5.63 -15.56 2.14
C LEU A 105 6.40 -16.88 2.23
N ALA A 106 5.89 -17.86 2.98
CA ALA A 106 6.50 -19.20 3.06
C ALA A 106 6.57 -19.89 1.70
N ASN A 107 5.50 -19.85 0.91
CA ASN A 107 5.49 -20.40 -0.45
C ASN A 107 6.43 -19.63 -1.39
N GLN A 108 6.56 -18.32 -1.23
CA GLN A 108 7.49 -17.52 -2.03
C GLN A 108 8.94 -17.88 -1.71
N VAL A 109 9.31 -17.89 -0.43
CA VAL A 109 10.67 -18.24 0.01
C VAL A 109 10.98 -19.71 -0.33
N TYR A 110 10.00 -20.60 -0.24
CA TYR A 110 10.11 -21.98 -0.74
C TYR A 110 10.41 -22.02 -2.25
N ALA A 111 9.70 -21.24 -3.08
CA ALA A 111 9.98 -21.18 -4.52
C ALA A 111 11.38 -20.65 -4.84
N ASP A 112 11.90 -19.69 -4.06
CA ASP A 112 13.29 -19.24 -4.19
C ASP A 112 14.27 -20.34 -3.77
N PHE A 113 14.04 -21.03 -2.65
CA PHE A 113 14.87 -22.18 -2.27
C PHE A 113 14.84 -23.32 -3.29
N GLU A 114 13.70 -23.66 -3.86
CA GLU A 114 13.62 -24.64 -4.95
C GLU A 114 14.40 -24.16 -6.17
N PHE A 115 14.24 -22.90 -6.55
CA PHE A 115 14.93 -22.34 -7.71
C PHE A 115 16.44 -22.32 -7.52
N TYR A 116 16.97 -21.80 -6.42
CA TYR A 116 18.43 -21.72 -6.21
C TYR A 116 19.02 -23.05 -5.71
N GLY A 117 18.36 -23.69 -4.74
CA GLY A 117 18.78 -24.93 -4.09
C GLY A 117 18.85 -26.15 -5.02
N SER A 118 17.96 -26.24 -6.02
CA SER A 118 18.04 -27.29 -7.05
C SER A 118 19.35 -27.25 -7.86
N GLY A 119 20.02 -26.09 -7.92
CA GLY A 119 21.30 -25.94 -8.61
C GLY A 119 22.44 -26.64 -7.87
N VAL A 120 22.30 -26.75 -6.54
CA VAL A 120 23.29 -27.35 -5.65
C VAL A 120 22.81 -28.70 -5.07
N GLY A 121 21.73 -29.26 -5.63
CA GLY A 121 21.20 -30.57 -5.26
C GLY A 121 20.51 -30.63 -3.90
N LEU A 122 20.02 -29.49 -3.39
CA LEU A 122 19.30 -29.39 -2.12
C LEU A 122 17.78 -29.45 -2.33
N SER A 123 17.11 -30.18 -1.45
CA SER A 123 15.65 -30.35 -1.44
C SER A 123 14.98 -29.47 -0.39
N SER A 124 13.80 -28.93 -0.70
CA SER A 124 13.07 -28.10 0.24
C SER A 124 11.60 -28.52 0.40
N CYS A 125 10.97 -28.13 1.50
CA CYS A 125 9.55 -28.35 1.75
C CYS A 125 8.92 -27.16 2.48
N CYS A 126 7.71 -26.78 2.06
CA CYS A 126 6.90 -25.76 2.70
C CYS A 126 5.86 -26.39 3.67
N ILE A 127 5.92 -25.99 4.94
CA ILE A 127 5.08 -26.48 6.04
C ILE A 127 4.19 -25.34 6.54
N CYS A 128 2.92 -25.37 6.16
CA CYS A 128 1.98 -24.29 6.43
C CYS A 128 0.61 -24.80 6.92
N GLY A 129 -0.06 -23.99 7.74
CA GLY A 129 -1.46 -24.21 8.14
C GLY A 129 -2.40 -24.27 6.94
N GLY A 130 -3.61 -24.81 7.09
CA GLY A 130 -4.65 -24.80 6.05
C GLY A 130 -4.45 -25.74 4.84
N SER A 131 -3.32 -26.45 4.76
CA SER A 131 -3.14 -27.64 3.93
C SER A 131 -3.16 -28.90 4.81
N SER A 132 -3.53 -30.06 4.26
CA SER A 132 -3.52 -31.34 4.98
C SER A 132 -2.10 -31.71 5.47
N TYR A 133 -2.00 -32.41 6.60
CA TYR A 133 -0.71 -32.87 7.15
C TYR A 133 -0.03 -33.93 6.27
N ARG A 134 -0.78 -34.89 5.72
CA ARG A 134 -0.22 -36.08 5.03
C ARG A 134 0.84 -35.77 3.95
N PRO A 135 0.66 -34.80 3.03
CA PRO A 135 1.69 -34.44 2.06
C PRO A 135 2.97 -33.90 2.71
N GLN A 136 2.83 -33.11 3.77
CA GLN A 136 3.95 -32.53 4.53
C GLN A 136 4.70 -33.64 5.29
N GLU A 137 3.98 -34.54 5.97
CA GLU A 137 4.56 -35.71 6.62
C GLU A 137 5.29 -36.63 5.63
N LYS A 138 4.71 -36.85 4.45
CA LYS A 138 5.34 -37.66 3.39
C LYS A 138 6.65 -37.02 2.92
N ALA A 139 6.66 -35.70 2.70
CA ALA A 139 7.86 -34.97 2.30
C ALA A 139 8.95 -35.10 3.38
N ILE A 140 8.63 -34.79 4.64
CA ILE A 140 9.59 -34.90 5.76
C ILE A 140 10.13 -36.32 5.90
N ARG A 141 9.27 -37.34 5.80
CA ARG A 141 9.66 -38.75 5.90
C ARG A 141 10.56 -39.21 4.75
N THR A 142 10.40 -38.66 3.56
CA THR A 142 11.27 -38.94 2.41
C THR A 142 12.67 -38.38 2.65
N GLY A 143 12.78 -37.34 3.47
CA GLY A 143 14.01 -36.62 3.78
C GLY A 143 14.03 -35.31 3.00
N VAL A 144 14.23 -34.21 3.72
CA VAL A 144 14.31 -32.85 3.16
C VAL A 144 15.45 -32.12 3.85
N ASP A 145 16.18 -31.29 3.11
CA ASP A 145 17.31 -30.53 3.66
C ASP A 145 16.84 -29.22 4.28
N ILE A 146 15.84 -28.58 3.64
CA ILE A 146 15.36 -27.24 3.99
C ILE A 146 13.86 -27.30 4.31
N VAL A 147 13.49 -26.86 5.51
CA VAL A 147 12.09 -26.69 5.92
C VAL A 147 11.77 -25.20 6.02
N ILE A 148 10.76 -24.77 5.28
CA ILE A 148 10.23 -23.40 5.32
C ILE A 148 8.80 -23.46 5.85
N GLY A 149 8.38 -22.58 6.75
CA GLY A 149 7.02 -22.66 7.23
C GLY A 149 6.55 -21.59 8.20
N THR A 150 5.26 -21.67 8.52
CA THR A 150 4.62 -20.81 9.52
C THR A 150 4.77 -21.39 10.92
N PRO A 151 5.00 -20.57 11.97
CA PRO A 151 5.27 -21.05 13.33
C PRO A 151 4.27 -22.08 13.86
N GLY A 152 2.96 -21.83 13.74
CA GLY A 152 1.93 -22.75 14.22
C GLY A 152 2.08 -24.17 13.65
N ARG A 153 2.18 -24.31 12.32
CA ARG A 153 2.30 -25.64 11.69
C ARG A 153 3.63 -26.32 11.97
N ILE A 154 4.73 -25.56 12.06
CA ILE A 154 6.04 -26.11 12.45
C ILE A 154 6.00 -26.66 13.88
N LYS A 155 5.39 -25.92 14.81
CA LYS A 155 5.16 -26.38 16.19
C LYS A 155 4.34 -27.68 16.23
N ASP A 156 3.26 -27.77 15.45
CA ASP A 156 2.45 -29.01 15.36
C ASP A 156 3.32 -30.21 14.98
N HIS A 157 4.12 -30.09 13.91
CA HIS A 157 4.97 -31.18 13.43
C HIS A 157 6.05 -31.60 14.44
N LEU A 158 6.60 -30.66 15.22
CA LEU A 158 7.53 -30.94 16.32
C LEU A 158 6.84 -31.65 17.48
N GLN A 159 5.63 -31.22 17.85
CA GLN A 159 4.87 -31.83 18.95
C GLN A 159 4.44 -33.26 18.61
N TYR A 160 4.06 -33.52 17.37
CA TYR A 160 3.72 -34.88 16.90
C TYR A 160 4.94 -35.76 16.61
N GLY A 161 6.17 -35.24 16.74
CA GLY A 161 7.40 -35.98 16.48
C GLY A 161 7.66 -36.30 15.00
N THR A 162 6.87 -35.74 14.10
CA THR A 162 7.04 -35.91 12.64
C THR A 162 8.22 -35.10 12.09
N LEU A 163 8.61 -34.03 12.79
CA LEU A 163 9.78 -33.20 12.50
C LEU A 163 10.70 -33.18 13.72
N ASN A 164 12.02 -33.14 13.51
CA ASN A 164 13.01 -32.97 14.57
C ASN A 164 14.21 -32.14 14.08
N PHE A 165 14.94 -31.53 15.02
CA PHE A 165 16.04 -30.60 14.73
C PHE A 165 17.43 -31.15 15.06
N LYS A 166 17.59 -32.48 15.13
CA LYS A 166 18.87 -33.11 15.50
C LYS A 166 20.04 -32.77 14.55
N SER A 167 19.74 -32.47 13.30
CA SER A 167 20.74 -32.14 12.27
C SER A 167 20.69 -30.67 11.85
N LEU A 168 19.95 -29.83 12.58
CA LEU A 168 19.79 -28.42 12.22
C LEU A 168 21.14 -27.71 12.30
N LYS A 169 21.43 -26.87 11.31
CA LYS A 169 22.63 -26.02 11.20
C LYS A 169 22.27 -24.55 11.06
N PHE A 170 21.14 -24.26 10.42
CA PHE A 170 20.64 -22.90 10.25
C PHE A 170 19.20 -22.80 10.74
N ARG A 171 18.89 -21.70 11.42
CA ARG A 171 17.51 -21.25 11.61
C ARG A 171 17.37 -19.78 11.28
N VAL A 172 16.32 -19.46 10.53
CA VAL A 172 16.03 -18.11 10.07
C VAL A 172 14.67 -17.68 10.59
N LEU A 173 14.59 -16.49 11.17
CA LEU A 173 13.35 -15.79 11.43
C LEU A 173 13.28 -14.59 10.49
N ASP A 174 12.40 -14.63 9.49
CA ASP A 174 12.22 -13.50 8.57
C ASP A 174 10.84 -12.85 8.76
N GLU A 175 10.80 -11.53 8.64
CA GLU A 175 9.71 -10.66 9.12
C GLU A 175 9.33 -10.96 10.59
N ALA A 176 10.33 -11.03 11.46
CA ALA A 176 10.12 -11.40 12.86
C ALA A 176 9.19 -10.43 13.62
N ASP A 177 9.27 -9.13 13.34
CA ASP A 177 8.34 -8.14 13.88
C ASP A 177 6.88 -8.38 13.47
N GLU A 178 6.64 -8.98 12.30
CA GLU A 178 5.30 -9.39 11.88
C GLU A 178 4.84 -10.66 12.62
N MET A 179 5.74 -11.61 12.91
CA MET A 179 5.39 -12.77 13.75
C MET A 179 4.89 -12.34 15.14
N LEU A 180 5.48 -11.30 15.73
CA LEU A 180 4.99 -10.66 16.96
C LEU A 180 3.58 -10.10 16.80
N LYS A 181 3.34 -9.31 15.74
CA LYS A 181 2.04 -8.67 15.49
C LYS A 181 0.92 -9.69 15.25
N MET A 182 1.27 -10.87 14.73
CA MET A 182 0.33 -11.98 14.50
C MET A 182 0.13 -12.86 15.73
N GLY A 183 0.85 -12.60 16.82
CA GLY A 183 0.70 -13.34 18.08
C GLY A 183 1.45 -14.68 18.11
N PHE A 184 2.40 -14.93 17.21
CA PHE A 184 3.17 -16.19 17.15
C PHE A 184 4.30 -16.28 18.19
N VAL A 185 4.24 -15.49 19.25
CA VAL A 185 5.33 -15.37 20.24
C VAL A 185 5.63 -16.72 20.88
N GLU A 186 4.61 -17.40 21.37
CA GLU A 186 4.75 -18.69 22.06
C GLU A 186 5.21 -19.79 21.11
N GLU A 187 4.69 -19.81 19.88
CA GLU A 187 5.10 -20.77 18.85
C GLU A 187 6.58 -20.61 18.50
N VAL A 188 7.02 -19.37 18.25
CA VAL A 188 8.41 -19.09 17.90
C VAL A 188 9.33 -19.48 19.04
N GLU A 189 9.05 -19.07 20.27
CA GLU A 189 9.87 -19.42 21.43
C GLU A 189 9.96 -20.93 21.67
N PHE A 190 8.84 -21.64 21.50
CA PHE A 190 8.80 -23.09 21.59
C PHE A 190 9.70 -23.75 20.54
N ILE A 191 9.59 -23.32 19.27
CA ILE A 191 10.38 -23.87 18.16
C ILE A 191 11.88 -23.62 18.40
N LEU A 192 12.25 -22.41 18.79
CA LEU A 192 13.65 -22.06 19.06
C LEU A 192 14.21 -22.84 20.26
N GLY A 193 13.38 -23.15 21.25
CA GLY A 193 13.74 -23.96 22.42
C GLY A 193 13.88 -25.46 22.16
N LYS A 194 13.52 -25.96 20.97
CA LYS A 194 13.69 -27.39 20.59
C LYS A 194 15.06 -27.73 20.02
N VAL A 195 15.96 -26.76 19.93
CA VAL A 195 17.36 -26.98 19.55
C VAL A 195 18.14 -27.40 20.78
N GLU A 196 18.75 -28.58 20.76
CA GLU A 196 19.48 -29.16 21.91
C GLU A 196 20.74 -28.35 22.25
N ASN A 197 21.54 -27.99 21.25
CA ASN A 197 22.74 -27.19 21.42
C ASN A 197 22.71 -25.94 20.53
N ALA A 198 22.49 -24.77 21.16
CA ALA A 198 22.45 -23.49 20.45
C ALA A 198 23.80 -23.12 19.80
N ASN A 199 24.92 -23.69 20.26
CA ASN A 199 26.22 -23.40 19.66
C ASN A 199 26.40 -24.05 18.28
N ASP A 200 25.69 -25.15 18.02
CA ASP A 200 25.78 -25.92 16.76
C ASP A 200 24.89 -25.38 15.64
N VAL A 201 24.03 -24.41 15.97
CA VAL A 201 23.05 -23.80 15.05
C VAL A 201 23.32 -22.32 14.90
N GLN A 202 23.51 -21.86 13.67
CA GLN A 202 23.57 -20.45 13.36
C GLN A 202 22.15 -19.87 13.26
N THR A 203 21.92 -18.76 13.95
CA THR A 203 20.61 -18.09 13.98
C THR A 203 20.68 -16.77 13.24
N LEU A 204 19.79 -16.61 12.25
CA LEU A 204 19.64 -15.39 11.47
C LEU A 204 18.26 -14.79 11.72
N LEU A 205 18.23 -13.51 12.10
CA LEU A 205 16.98 -12.77 12.35
C LEU A 205 16.90 -11.59 11.40
N PHE A 206 15.89 -11.58 10.55
CA PHE A 206 15.59 -10.48 9.63
C PHE A 206 14.30 -9.79 10.03
N SER A 207 14.36 -8.47 10.18
CA SER A 207 13.21 -7.68 10.60
C SER A 207 13.30 -6.25 10.05
N ALA A 208 12.17 -5.59 9.84
CA ALA A 208 12.16 -4.15 9.55
C ALA A 208 12.32 -3.33 10.85
N THR A 209 11.82 -3.86 11.96
CA THR A 209 11.81 -3.21 13.28
C THR A 209 12.41 -4.08 14.37
N LEU A 210 12.87 -3.44 15.46
CA LEU A 210 13.40 -4.11 16.64
C LEU A 210 12.55 -3.73 17.87
N PRO A 211 11.32 -4.26 18.00
CA PRO A 211 10.57 -4.11 19.24
C PRO A 211 11.22 -4.93 20.37
N ILE A 212 10.87 -4.60 21.62
CA ILE A 212 11.44 -5.23 22.84
C ILE A 212 11.42 -6.76 22.79
N TRP A 213 10.40 -7.37 22.19
CA TRP A 213 10.34 -8.82 22.05
C TRP A 213 11.45 -9.37 21.14
N ILE A 214 11.80 -8.69 20.05
CA ILE A 214 12.92 -9.07 19.18
C ILE A 214 14.24 -8.97 19.95
N ASP A 215 14.42 -7.95 20.78
CA ASP A 215 15.61 -7.84 21.64
C ASP A 215 15.71 -8.99 22.64
N LYS A 216 14.57 -9.41 23.22
CA LYS A 216 14.50 -10.58 24.13
C LYS A 216 14.82 -11.88 23.40
N ILE A 217 14.25 -12.12 22.23
CA ILE A 217 14.56 -13.29 21.40
C ILE A 217 16.04 -13.29 21.03
N SER A 218 16.56 -12.14 20.59
CA SER A 218 17.97 -11.95 20.26
C SER A 218 18.90 -12.25 21.44
N ALA A 219 18.57 -11.77 22.64
CA ALA A 219 19.39 -12.02 23.83
C ALA A 219 19.35 -13.48 24.28
N ARG A 220 18.21 -14.16 24.13
CA ARG A 220 18.00 -15.53 24.63
C ARG A 220 18.47 -16.60 23.65
N PHE A 221 18.32 -16.38 22.34
CA PHE A 221 18.47 -17.42 21.33
C PHE A 221 19.62 -17.20 20.34
N LEU A 222 20.21 -16.01 20.28
CA LEU A 222 21.39 -15.76 19.44
C LEU A 222 22.65 -15.71 20.30
N LYS A 223 23.78 -16.13 19.72
CA LYS A 223 25.11 -16.09 20.33
C LYS A 223 25.52 -14.66 20.68
N THR A 224 26.36 -14.50 21.70
CA THR A 224 26.90 -13.18 22.10
C THR A 224 27.80 -12.56 21.03
N SER A 225 28.41 -13.37 20.16
CA SER A 225 29.22 -12.93 19.02
C SER A 225 28.41 -12.43 17.81
N LYS A 226 27.08 -12.41 17.90
CA LYS A 226 26.20 -11.98 16.80
C LYS A 226 26.56 -10.59 16.28
N LYS A 227 26.40 -10.40 14.97
CA LYS A 227 26.55 -9.10 14.30
C LYS A 227 25.19 -8.49 14.01
N ILE A 228 25.15 -7.16 13.94
CA ILE A 228 23.98 -6.41 13.53
C ILE A 228 24.33 -5.67 12.25
N VAL A 229 23.58 -5.92 11.18
CA VAL A 229 23.65 -5.14 9.95
C VAL A 229 22.38 -4.31 9.90
N ASP A 230 22.52 -2.99 10.02
CA ASP A 230 21.41 -2.05 10.04
C ASP A 230 21.47 -1.08 8.86
N LEU A 231 20.56 -1.29 7.90
CA LEU A 231 20.35 -0.39 6.76
C LEU A 231 19.27 0.67 7.00
N VAL A 232 18.56 0.58 8.12
CA VAL A 232 17.52 1.54 8.49
C VAL A 232 18.15 2.67 9.31
N GLY A 233 19.16 2.36 10.12
CA GLY A 233 19.89 3.30 10.97
C GLY A 233 19.04 3.88 12.11
N ASN A 234 19.51 5.01 12.66
CA ASN A 234 18.76 5.87 13.59
C ASN A 234 17.81 6.84 12.87
N GLU A 235 17.83 6.86 11.54
CA GLU A 235 16.90 7.68 10.79
C GLU A 235 15.48 7.11 10.97
N LYS A 236 14.55 8.02 11.28
CA LYS A 236 13.09 7.79 11.20
C LYS A 236 12.76 6.91 9.99
N MET A 237 11.72 6.09 10.08
CA MET A 237 11.38 5.13 9.01
C MET A 237 11.06 5.82 7.68
N LYS A 238 12.07 6.22 6.91
CA LYS A 238 11.90 6.84 5.61
C LYS A 238 11.26 5.82 4.67
N THR A 239 10.35 6.25 3.82
CA THR A 239 9.92 5.44 2.68
C THR A 239 11.02 5.45 1.62
N SER A 240 10.91 4.61 0.59
CA SER A 240 11.82 4.70 -0.55
C SER A 240 11.66 6.07 -1.22
N ALA A 241 12.76 6.73 -1.59
CA ALA A 241 12.71 8.02 -2.29
C ALA A 241 12.01 7.92 -3.66
N SER A 242 11.83 6.72 -4.18
CA SER A 242 11.13 6.42 -5.43
C SER A 242 9.60 6.48 -5.33
N VAL A 243 9.01 6.64 -4.14
CA VAL A 243 7.55 6.66 -3.96
C VAL A 243 7.04 8.09 -3.75
N ARG A 244 6.14 8.54 -4.63
CA ARG A 244 5.39 9.79 -4.45
C ARG A 244 4.21 9.55 -3.51
N HIS A 245 4.15 10.28 -2.41
CA HIS A 245 3.12 10.12 -1.37
C HIS A 245 2.08 11.23 -1.42
N LEU A 246 0.83 10.86 -1.71
CA LEU A 246 -0.29 11.77 -1.94
C LEU A 246 -1.34 11.59 -0.84
N ALA A 247 -1.92 12.69 -0.35
CA ALA A 247 -3.06 12.66 0.58
C ALA A 247 -4.27 13.31 -0.07
N LEU A 248 -5.40 12.59 -0.10
CA LEU A 248 -6.62 13.01 -0.77
C LEU A 248 -7.82 12.95 0.20
N PRO A 249 -8.52 14.07 0.44
CA PRO A 249 -9.73 14.06 1.25
C PRO A 249 -10.85 13.33 0.50
N CYS A 250 -11.37 12.24 1.07
CA CYS A 250 -12.44 11.43 0.48
C CYS A 250 -13.31 10.81 1.56
N SER A 251 -14.62 11.06 1.50
CA SER A 251 -15.60 10.38 2.35
C SER A 251 -15.74 8.92 1.97
N LYS A 252 -16.23 8.07 2.88
CA LYS A 252 -16.45 6.63 2.59
C LYS A 252 -17.41 6.40 1.42
N ASN A 253 -18.46 7.22 1.31
CA ASN A 253 -19.49 7.08 0.29
C ASN A 253 -18.98 7.47 -1.10
N ALA A 254 -18.05 8.41 -1.19
CA ALA A 254 -17.46 8.84 -2.45
C ALA A 254 -16.40 7.86 -3.00
N ARG A 255 -15.93 6.90 -2.20
CA ARG A 255 -14.79 6.01 -2.58
C ARG A 255 -15.05 5.23 -3.86
N SER A 256 -16.24 4.67 -4.06
CA SER A 256 -16.58 3.89 -5.27
C SER A 256 -16.56 4.73 -6.54
N GLN A 257 -16.80 6.04 -6.43
CA GLN A 257 -16.79 6.99 -7.54
C GLN A 257 -15.40 7.56 -7.80
N VAL A 258 -14.64 7.84 -6.74
CA VAL A 258 -13.33 8.50 -6.80
C VAL A 258 -12.19 7.54 -7.13
N ILE A 259 -12.21 6.31 -6.58
CA ILE A 259 -11.12 5.34 -6.78
C ILE A 259 -10.89 4.99 -8.26
N PRO A 260 -11.92 4.74 -9.09
CA PRO A 260 -11.72 4.48 -10.52
C PRO A 260 -10.94 5.60 -11.23
N ASP A 261 -11.18 6.85 -10.88
CA ASP A 261 -10.51 8.00 -11.50
C ASP A 261 -9.07 8.14 -11.03
N ILE A 262 -8.80 7.87 -9.75
CA ILE A 262 -7.43 7.77 -9.23
C ILE A 262 -6.65 6.67 -9.96
N ILE A 263 -7.27 5.50 -10.17
CA ILE A 263 -6.64 4.38 -10.89
C ILE A 263 -6.30 4.81 -12.32
N ARG A 264 -7.26 5.38 -13.06
CA ARG A 264 -7.02 5.81 -14.44
C ARG A 264 -5.90 6.85 -14.55
N TYR A 265 -5.92 7.85 -13.67
CA TYR A 265 -4.97 8.96 -13.73
C TYR A 265 -3.55 8.57 -13.30
N TYR A 266 -3.41 7.81 -12.20
CA TYR A 266 -2.09 7.50 -11.61
C TYR A 266 -1.55 6.12 -12.00
N SER A 267 -2.42 5.15 -12.26
CA SER A 267 -2.01 3.79 -12.66
C SER A 267 -2.05 3.60 -14.17
N GLY A 268 -2.96 4.28 -14.89
CA GLY A 268 -3.24 3.98 -16.28
C GLY A 268 -3.61 2.51 -16.46
N GLN A 269 -2.79 1.76 -17.20
CA GLN A 269 -2.90 0.31 -17.41
C GLN A 269 -2.11 -0.55 -16.39
N GLY A 270 -1.42 0.11 -15.46
CA GLY A 270 -0.69 -0.52 -14.38
C GLY A 270 -1.59 -1.27 -13.39
N THR A 271 -0.97 -2.11 -12.58
CA THR A 271 -1.61 -2.79 -11.45
C THR A 271 -1.74 -1.86 -10.23
N THR A 272 -2.86 -1.98 -9.53
CA THR A 272 -3.21 -1.23 -8.33
C THR A 272 -3.52 -2.16 -7.17
N ILE A 273 -3.00 -1.86 -5.97
CA ILE A 273 -3.46 -2.47 -4.71
C ILE A 273 -4.19 -1.43 -3.89
N ILE A 274 -5.42 -1.75 -3.49
CA ILE A 274 -6.27 -0.94 -2.63
C ILE A 274 -6.32 -1.57 -1.24
N PHE A 275 -5.83 -0.87 -0.23
CA PHE A 275 -5.81 -1.30 1.15
C PHE A 275 -7.03 -0.83 1.93
N THR A 276 -7.68 -1.77 2.62
CA THR A 276 -8.74 -1.50 3.60
C THR A 276 -8.38 -2.10 4.96
N GLU A 277 -8.92 -1.54 6.05
CA GLU A 277 -8.70 -2.09 7.40
C GLU A 277 -9.59 -3.30 7.69
N ARG A 278 -10.79 -3.35 7.08
CA ARG A 278 -11.83 -4.34 7.38
C ARG A 278 -12.11 -5.23 6.18
N LYS A 279 -12.30 -6.52 6.43
CA LYS A 279 -12.61 -7.53 5.40
C LYS A 279 -13.91 -7.22 4.68
N GLU A 280 -14.94 -6.77 5.41
CA GLU A 280 -16.25 -6.41 4.85
C GLU A 280 -16.11 -5.24 3.87
N SER A 281 -15.24 -4.27 4.18
CA SER A 281 -14.93 -3.15 3.30
C SER A 281 -14.17 -3.59 2.05
N ALA A 282 -13.27 -4.59 2.17
CA ALA A 282 -12.59 -5.15 1.00
C ALA A 282 -13.58 -5.83 0.05
N SER A 283 -14.46 -6.69 0.59
CA SER A 283 -15.48 -7.39 -0.20
C SER A 283 -16.44 -6.41 -0.86
N ALA A 284 -17.02 -5.48 -0.09
CA ALA A 284 -17.95 -4.48 -0.61
C ALA A 284 -17.33 -3.63 -1.71
N LEU A 285 -16.09 -3.16 -1.52
CA LEU A 285 -15.43 -2.32 -2.51
C LEU A 285 -15.08 -3.11 -3.79
N SER A 286 -14.70 -4.39 -3.68
CA SER A 286 -14.45 -5.22 -4.86
C SER A 286 -15.68 -5.46 -5.73
N VAL A 287 -16.88 -5.46 -5.14
CA VAL A 287 -18.15 -5.58 -5.89
C VAL A 287 -18.46 -4.27 -6.63
N LEU A 288 -18.13 -3.13 -6.03
CA LEU A 288 -18.39 -1.80 -6.59
C LEU A 288 -17.38 -1.40 -7.68
N LEU A 289 -16.18 -1.99 -7.68
CA LEU A 289 -15.12 -1.69 -8.63
C LEU A 289 -15.04 -2.77 -9.71
N PRO A 290 -15.37 -2.47 -10.98
CA PRO A 290 -15.29 -3.45 -12.06
C PRO A 290 -13.90 -4.05 -12.20
N GLY A 291 -13.82 -5.39 -12.28
CA GLY A 291 -12.56 -6.11 -12.45
C GLY A 291 -11.66 -6.13 -11.20
N ALA A 292 -12.16 -5.67 -10.05
CA ALA A 292 -11.43 -5.76 -8.79
C ALA A 292 -11.73 -7.07 -8.04
N TYR A 293 -10.72 -7.62 -7.38
CA TYR A 293 -10.87 -8.83 -6.56
C TYR A 293 -10.46 -8.55 -5.12
N ALA A 294 -11.24 -9.05 -4.16
CA ALA A 294 -10.95 -8.93 -2.74
C ALA A 294 -10.02 -10.04 -2.22
N LEU A 295 -9.08 -9.67 -1.34
CA LEU A 295 -8.20 -10.60 -0.63
C LEU A 295 -8.21 -10.26 0.87
N HIS A 296 -8.76 -11.16 1.68
CA HIS A 296 -8.86 -11.01 3.14
C HIS A 296 -8.92 -12.39 3.82
N GLY A 297 -8.95 -12.42 5.16
CA GLY A 297 -8.88 -13.65 5.96
C GLY A 297 -9.97 -14.68 5.66
N ASP A 298 -11.19 -14.23 5.36
CA ASP A 298 -12.30 -15.15 5.04
C ASP A 298 -12.23 -15.75 3.62
N VAL A 299 -11.32 -15.26 2.76
CA VAL A 299 -11.12 -15.87 1.43
C VAL A 299 -10.43 -17.22 1.62
N ILE A 300 -11.06 -18.30 1.16
CA ILE A 300 -10.50 -19.64 1.26
C ILE A 300 -9.15 -19.72 0.54
N GLN A 301 -8.22 -20.52 1.06
CA GLN A 301 -6.84 -20.56 0.55
C GLN A 301 -6.74 -20.81 -0.96
N LYS A 302 -7.49 -21.79 -1.48
CA LYS A 302 -7.50 -22.13 -2.91
C LYS A 302 -7.89 -20.91 -3.77
N GLN A 303 -8.84 -20.11 -3.30
CA GLN A 303 -9.26 -18.89 -3.98
C GLN A 303 -8.23 -17.78 -3.85
N ARG A 304 -7.56 -17.65 -2.69
CA ARG A 304 -6.44 -16.70 -2.50
C ARG A 304 -5.34 -16.95 -3.53
N GLU A 305 -4.95 -18.21 -3.75
CA GLU A 305 -3.93 -18.60 -4.73
C GLU A 305 -4.34 -18.24 -6.16
N ILE A 306 -5.60 -18.49 -6.54
CA ILE A 306 -6.15 -18.11 -7.86
C ILE A 306 -6.14 -16.59 -8.05
N ILE A 307 -6.61 -15.83 -7.05
CA ILE A 307 -6.64 -14.36 -7.09
C ILE A 307 -5.22 -13.81 -7.23
N LEU A 308 -4.27 -14.30 -6.43
CA LEU A 308 -2.88 -13.83 -6.50
C LEU A 308 -2.21 -14.18 -7.84
N ALA A 309 -2.45 -15.38 -8.37
CA ALA A 309 -1.94 -15.77 -9.69
C ALA A 309 -2.56 -14.91 -10.81
N GLY A 310 -3.86 -14.63 -10.73
CA GLY A 310 -4.55 -13.75 -11.67
C GLY A 310 -4.02 -12.31 -11.62
N PHE A 311 -3.72 -11.80 -10.42
CA PHE A 311 -3.14 -10.47 -10.27
C PHE A 311 -1.73 -10.39 -10.83
N ARG A 312 -0.87 -11.36 -10.50
CA ARG A 312 0.53 -11.43 -10.98
C ARG A 312 0.62 -11.59 -12.50
N SER A 313 -0.25 -12.38 -13.10
CA SER A 313 -0.32 -12.55 -14.56
C SER A 313 -0.96 -11.37 -15.29
N GLY A 314 -1.51 -10.39 -14.56
CA GLY A 314 -2.21 -9.25 -15.14
C GLY A 314 -3.60 -9.56 -15.69
N ARG A 315 -4.18 -10.75 -15.39
CA ARG A 315 -5.56 -11.11 -15.75
C ARG A 315 -6.58 -10.10 -15.21
N PHE A 316 -6.28 -9.51 -14.06
CA PHE A 316 -6.95 -8.33 -13.56
C PHE A 316 -5.93 -7.39 -12.94
N LYS A 317 -6.26 -6.10 -12.88
CA LYS A 317 -5.32 -5.03 -12.51
C LYS A 317 -5.60 -4.40 -11.15
N VAL A 318 -6.70 -4.74 -10.48
CA VAL A 318 -7.08 -4.14 -9.20
C VAL A 318 -7.26 -5.20 -8.12
N LEU A 319 -6.46 -5.14 -7.07
CA LEU A 319 -6.56 -6.01 -5.89
C LEU A 319 -6.99 -5.19 -4.67
N VAL A 320 -8.11 -5.55 -4.04
CA VAL A 320 -8.57 -4.93 -2.79
C VAL A 320 -8.19 -5.83 -1.62
N ALA A 321 -7.27 -5.41 -0.75
CA ALA A 321 -6.72 -6.27 0.28
C ALA A 321 -6.74 -5.66 1.69
N THR A 322 -6.86 -6.52 2.71
CA THR A 322 -6.55 -6.14 4.08
C THR A 322 -5.06 -6.31 4.40
N ASN A 323 -4.61 -5.74 5.52
CA ASN A 323 -3.21 -5.86 5.97
C ASN A 323 -2.70 -7.30 6.02
N VAL A 324 -3.50 -8.19 6.59
CA VAL A 324 -3.13 -9.62 6.75
C VAL A 324 -2.99 -10.28 5.38
N ALA A 325 -3.80 -9.86 4.42
CA ALA A 325 -3.86 -10.48 3.11
C ALA A 325 -2.77 -10.00 2.15
N ALA A 326 -2.28 -8.76 2.29
CA ALA A 326 -1.27 -8.22 1.38
C ALA A 326 0.18 -8.28 1.90
N ARG A 327 0.39 -8.77 3.12
CA ARG A 327 1.74 -9.07 3.64
C ARG A 327 2.30 -10.32 3.00
N GLY A 328 3.63 -10.36 2.83
CA GLY A 328 4.27 -11.50 2.18
C GLY A 328 3.98 -11.67 0.69
N LEU A 329 3.26 -10.74 0.06
CA LEU A 329 3.00 -10.80 -1.37
C LEU A 329 4.18 -10.20 -2.13
N ASP A 330 4.97 -11.07 -2.76
CA ASP A 330 5.78 -10.65 -3.89
C ASP A 330 4.89 -10.47 -5.12
N ILE A 331 4.37 -9.26 -5.19
CA ILE A 331 3.81 -8.70 -6.41
C ILE A 331 4.80 -7.62 -6.78
N ASN A 332 5.66 -7.95 -7.73
CA ASN A 332 6.58 -6.98 -8.28
C ASN A 332 5.80 -5.98 -9.13
N ASP A 333 6.30 -4.74 -9.16
CA ASP A 333 5.87 -3.71 -10.10
C ASP A 333 4.40 -3.27 -9.98
N VAL A 334 3.94 -3.03 -8.76
CA VAL A 334 2.67 -2.32 -8.54
C VAL A 334 2.87 -0.84 -8.81
N GLN A 335 2.13 -0.25 -9.73
CA GLN A 335 2.24 1.16 -10.11
C GLN A 335 1.57 2.08 -9.08
N LEU A 336 0.42 1.65 -8.53
CA LEU A 336 -0.39 2.46 -7.64
C LEU A 336 -0.79 1.72 -6.37
N ILE A 337 -0.58 2.37 -5.22
CA ILE A 337 -1.12 1.94 -3.93
C ILE A 337 -2.17 2.95 -3.50
N ILE A 338 -3.39 2.49 -3.21
CA ILE A 338 -4.45 3.31 -2.61
C ILE A 338 -4.70 2.79 -1.20
N GLN A 339 -4.60 3.65 -0.19
CA GLN A 339 -5.01 3.33 1.18
C GLN A 339 -6.33 4.03 1.45
N CYS A 340 -7.41 3.27 1.65
CA CYS A 340 -8.73 3.86 1.81
C CYS A 340 -8.89 4.69 3.10
N GLU A 341 -8.03 4.46 4.08
CA GLU A 341 -8.01 5.18 5.34
C GLU A 341 -6.62 5.14 5.98
N PRO A 342 -6.27 6.11 6.86
CA PRO A 342 -5.02 6.09 7.59
C PRO A 342 -4.86 4.80 8.40
N PRO A 343 -3.74 4.06 8.25
CA PRO A 343 -3.49 2.87 9.05
C PRO A 343 -3.36 3.20 10.53
N ARG A 344 -3.58 2.20 11.38
CA ARG A 344 -3.44 2.33 12.85
C ARG A 344 -2.03 2.70 13.30
N ASN A 345 -1.02 2.32 12.53
CA ASN A 345 0.38 2.56 12.85
C ASN A 345 1.18 2.92 11.59
N VAL A 346 2.31 3.60 11.79
CA VAL A 346 3.13 4.18 10.71
C VAL A 346 3.85 3.09 9.94
N GLU A 347 4.23 2.01 10.61
CA GLU A 347 4.88 0.84 10.02
C GLU A 347 3.99 0.21 8.95
N SER A 348 2.67 0.10 9.20
CA SER A 348 1.74 -0.43 8.20
C SER A 348 1.66 0.46 6.97
N TYR A 349 1.69 1.79 7.13
CA TYR A 349 1.73 2.70 5.97
C TYR A 349 2.96 2.44 5.10
N ILE A 350 4.12 2.29 5.74
CA ILE A 350 5.40 2.10 5.06
C ILE A 350 5.46 0.73 4.37
N HIS A 351 4.97 -0.32 5.03
CA HIS A 351 4.91 -1.66 4.43
C HIS A 351 3.93 -1.74 3.25
N ARG A 352 2.82 -0.98 3.29
CA ARG A 352 1.86 -0.89 2.18
C ARG A 352 2.42 -0.10 1.01
N SER A 353 2.95 1.10 1.27
CA SER A 353 3.52 1.95 0.22
C SER A 353 4.79 1.36 -0.39
N GLY A 354 5.58 0.58 0.37
CA GLY A 354 6.72 -0.18 -0.14
C GLY A 354 6.37 -1.38 -1.05
N ARG A 355 5.10 -1.55 -1.42
CA ARG A 355 4.67 -2.47 -2.50
C ARG A 355 4.82 -1.84 -3.88
N THR A 356 4.93 -0.52 -3.97
CA THR A 356 5.27 0.22 -5.19
C THR A 356 6.70 0.77 -5.11
N GLY A 357 7.22 1.30 -6.22
CA GLY A 357 8.52 1.95 -6.29
C GLY A 357 9.72 1.02 -6.03
N ARG A 358 9.64 -0.25 -6.46
CA ARG A 358 10.66 -1.29 -6.25
C ARG A 358 11.67 -1.34 -7.40
N ALA A 359 12.86 -1.87 -7.12
CA ALA A 359 13.90 -2.16 -8.14
C ALA A 359 14.26 -0.97 -9.06
N GLY A 360 14.25 0.26 -8.52
CA GLY A 360 14.58 1.47 -9.28
C GLY A 360 13.39 2.15 -9.97
N ASN A 361 12.22 1.50 -10.04
CA ASN A 361 11.01 2.10 -10.60
C ASN A 361 10.41 3.16 -9.65
N SER A 362 9.76 4.17 -10.22
CA SER A 362 8.93 5.11 -9.46
C SER A 362 7.55 4.52 -9.13
N GLY A 363 6.96 4.96 -8.02
CA GLY A 363 5.66 4.48 -7.57
C GLY A 363 4.78 5.59 -7.00
N VAL A 364 3.46 5.41 -7.02
CA VAL A 364 2.51 6.36 -6.41
C VAL A 364 1.75 5.69 -5.26
N ALA A 365 1.70 6.37 -4.11
CA ALA A 365 0.93 5.95 -2.96
C ALA A 365 -0.07 7.04 -2.56
N VAL A 366 -1.37 6.78 -2.75
CA VAL A 366 -2.47 7.68 -2.40
C VAL A 366 -3.10 7.26 -1.08
N LEU A 367 -3.15 8.16 -0.12
CA LEU A 367 -3.87 8.00 1.14
C LEU A 367 -5.18 8.78 1.11
N LEU A 368 -6.30 8.05 1.13
CA LEU A 368 -7.62 8.63 1.32
C LEU A 368 -7.87 8.89 2.81
N TYR A 369 -8.47 10.04 3.14
CA TYR A 369 -8.80 10.39 4.52
C TYR A 369 -10.09 11.18 4.62
N ASN A 370 -10.82 11.04 5.74
CA ASN A 370 -11.92 11.97 6.02
C ASN A 370 -11.34 13.25 6.62
N PRO A 371 -11.86 14.44 6.29
CA PRO A 371 -11.35 15.71 6.81
C PRO A 371 -11.68 15.97 8.30
N ASN A 372 -11.80 14.93 9.12
CA ASN A 372 -12.03 14.99 10.55
C ASN A 372 -10.71 15.13 11.34
N LYS A 373 -10.78 15.50 12.63
CA LYS A 373 -9.58 15.68 13.48
C LYS A 373 -8.77 14.39 13.65
N LYS A 374 -9.44 13.23 13.70
CA LYS A 374 -8.81 11.93 13.96
C LYS A 374 -7.88 11.51 12.82
N ASP A 375 -8.37 11.56 11.58
CA ASP A 375 -7.61 11.14 10.40
C ASP A 375 -6.47 12.11 10.14
N LYS A 376 -6.67 13.42 10.34
CA LYS A 376 -5.61 14.43 10.27
C LYS A 376 -4.49 14.18 11.28
N PHE A 377 -4.84 13.86 12.52
CA PHE A 377 -3.84 13.49 13.53
C PHE A 377 -3.05 12.25 13.12
N ALA A 378 -3.71 11.23 12.55
CA ALA A 378 -3.04 10.03 12.05
C ALA A 378 -2.06 10.36 10.90
N ILE A 379 -2.44 11.24 9.96
CA ILE A 379 -1.57 11.69 8.87
C ILE A 379 -0.35 12.44 9.43
N SER A 380 -0.54 13.41 10.32
CA SER A 380 0.57 14.16 10.92
C SER A 380 1.52 13.26 11.70
N LYS A 381 1.01 12.20 12.35
CA LYS A 381 1.83 11.19 13.00
C LYS A 381 2.69 10.44 11.99
N ILE A 382 2.10 10.01 10.87
CA ILE A 382 2.82 9.34 9.77
C ILE A 382 3.93 10.25 9.25
N GLU A 383 3.66 11.51 8.92
CA GLU A 383 4.67 12.45 8.41
C GLU A 383 5.84 12.63 9.38
N ARG A 384 5.53 12.80 10.67
CA ARG A 384 6.53 13.02 11.72
C ARG A 384 7.46 11.81 11.92
N GLU A 385 6.93 10.60 11.85
CA GLU A 385 7.63 9.35 12.14
C GLU A 385 8.28 8.71 10.91
N SER A 386 7.76 9.00 9.71
CA SER A 386 8.34 8.54 8.45
C SER A 386 9.36 9.52 7.87
N GLY A 387 9.28 10.81 8.19
CA GLY A 387 10.23 11.80 7.68
C GLY A 387 9.97 12.27 6.25
N PHE A 388 8.85 11.87 5.61
CA PHE A 388 8.34 12.50 4.39
C PHE A 388 7.08 13.32 4.71
N LYS A 389 6.71 14.24 3.81
CA LYS A 389 5.43 14.97 3.88
C LYS A 389 4.52 14.51 2.76
N PHE A 390 3.22 14.45 3.02
CA PHE A 390 2.26 14.17 1.97
C PHE A 390 2.09 15.38 1.06
N GLU A 391 1.97 15.12 -0.23
CA GLU A 391 1.43 16.09 -1.16
C GLU A 391 -0.10 16.02 -1.08
N TYR A 392 -0.71 17.07 -0.55
CA TYR A 392 -2.17 17.17 -0.46
C TYR A 392 -2.73 17.53 -1.84
N ILE A 393 -3.56 16.65 -2.37
CA ILE A 393 -4.17 16.75 -3.70
C ILE A 393 -5.70 16.71 -3.59
N SER A 394 -6.37 17.26 -4.59
CA SER A 394 -7.80 17.02 -4.83
C SER A 394 -7.99 15.82 -5.75
N VAL A 395 -9.25 15.37 -5.90
CA VAL A 395 -9.61 14.38 -6.91
C VAL A 395 -9.25 14.92 -8.30
N PRO A 396 -8.62 14.11 -9.18
CA PRO A 396 -8.39 14.49 -10.58
C PRO A 396 -9.69 14.95 -11.22
N GLN A 397 -9.68 16.11 -11.88
CA GLN A 397 -10.87 16.63 -12.54
C GLN A 397 -11.09 15.89 -13.86
N PHE A 398 -12.33 15.91 -14.36
CA PHE A 398 -12.68 15.28 -15.63
C PHE A 398 -11.70 15.64 -16.75
N ARG A 399 -11.29 16.92 -16.83
CA ARG A 399 -10.33 17.39 -17.83
C ARG A 399 -8.96 16.72 -17.71
N ASP A 400 -8.42 16.62 -16.50
CA ASP A 400 -7.11 16.00 -16.24
C ASP A 400 -7.14 14.50 -16.58
N ILE A 401 -8.28 13.85 -16.31
CA ILE A 401 -8.46 12.44 -16.62
C ILE A 401 -8.59 12.23 -18.13
N VAL A 402 -9.35 13.08 -18.84
CA VAL A 402 -9.50 12.99 -20.30
C VAL A 402 -8.17 13.23 -21.00
N GLU A 403 -7.35 14.16 -20.54
CA GLU A 403 -6.01 14.40 -21.12
C GLU A 403 -5.09 13.19 -20.92
N SER A 404 -5.01 12.66 -19.69
CA SER A 404 -4.18 11.49 -19.37
C SER A 404 -4.66 10.21 -20.07
N VAL A 405 -5.96 9.89 -19.97
CA VAL A 405 -6.55 8.69 -20.57
C VAL A 405 -6.63 8.81 -22.10
N GLY A 406 -6.89 10.01 -22.62
CA GLY A 406 -6.88 10.27 -24.06
C GLY A 406 -5.52 10.03 -24.69
N THR A 407 -4.44 10.42 -24.00
CA THR A 407 -3.06 10.13 -24.43
C THR A 407 -2.79 8.63 -24.46
N GLN A 408 -3.16 7.90 -23.40
CA GLN A 408 -3.00 6.43 -23.37
C GLN A 408 -3.84 5.72 -24.44
N ALA A 409 -5.07 6.18 -24.69
CA ALA A 409 -5.92 5.63 -25.74
C ALA A 409 -5.34 5.89 -27.13
N ALA A 410 -4.74 7.06 -27.35
CA ALA A 410 -4.06 7.39 -28.60
C ALA A 410 -2.82 6.51 -28.83
N GLU A 411 -2.00 6.28 -27.79
CA GLU A 411 -0.88 5.33 -27.84
C GLU A 411 -1.37 3.91 -28.16
N GLY A 412 -2.48 3.48 -27.55
CA GLY A 412 -3.12 2.20 -27.84
C GLY A 412 -3.51 2.06 -29.30
N ILE A 413 -4.13 3.08 -29.89
CA ILE A 413 -4.47 3.11 -31.33
C ILE A 413 -3.19 3.07 -32.18
N ALA A 414 -2.16 3.85 -31.84
CA ALA A 414 -0.90 3.89 -32.57
C ALA A 414 -0.13 2.57 -32.52
N SER A 415 -0.36 1.75 -31.49
CA SER A 415 0.25 0.42 -31.35
C SER A 415 -0.43 -0.67 -32.20
N VAL A 416 -1.61 -0.39 -32.77
CA VAL A 416 -2.32 -1.36 -33.62
C VAL A 416 -1.56 -1.52 -34.92
N SER A 417 -1.34 -2.78 -35.34
CA SER A 417 -0.66 -3.06 -36.60
C SER A 417 -1.45 -2.56 -37.81
N ASP A 418 -0.75 -1.90 -38.74
CA ASP A 418 -1.31 -1.41 -40.01
C ASP A 418 -2.02 -2.49 -40.84
N ARG A 419 -1.69 -3.78 -40.62
CA ARG A 419 -2.38 -4.92 -41.27
C ARG A 419 -3.85 -5.02 -40.91
N MET A 420 -4.27 -4.44 -39.78
CA MET A 420 -5.67 -4.44 -39.35
C MET A 420 -6.50 -3.39 -40.10
N ILE A 421 -5.87 -2.34 -40.65
CA ILE A 421 -6.56 -1.24 -41.34
C ILE A 421 -7.51 -1.75 -42.43
N PRO A 422 -7.07 -2.54 -43.45
CA PRO A 422 -7.96 -2.96 -44.53
C PRO A 422 -9.14 -3.84 -44.06
N LEU A 423 -9.01 -4.54 -42.93
CA LEU A 423 -10.08 -5.37 -42.37
C LEU A 423 -11.20 -4.53 -41.73
N PHE A 424 -10.88 -3.35 -41.22
CA PHE A 424 -11.83 -2.46 -40.56
C PHE A 424 -12.35 -1.33 -41.46
N MET A 425 -11.68 -1.06 -42.60
CA MET A 425 -12.11 -0.02 -43.55
C MET A 425 -13.59 -0.13 -43.97
N PRO A 426 -14.14 -1.31 -44.32
CA PRO A 426 -15.56 -1.41 -44.69
C PRO A 426 -16.52 -0.96 -43.58
N CYS A 427 -16.17 -1.25 -42.32
CA CYS A 427 -16.95 -0.82 -41.15
C CYS A 427 -16.86 0.70 -40.96
N VAL A 428 -15.68 1.29 -41.18
CA VAL A 428 -15.48 2.75 -41.13
C VAL A 428 -16.31 3.45 -42.21
N ASP A 429 -16.32 2.91 -43.43
CA ASP A 429 -17.09 3.49 -44.54
C ASP A 429 -18.59 3.47 -44.26
N ILE A 430 -19.13 2.38 -43.72
CA ILE A 430 -20.54 2.31 -43.27
C ILE A 430 -20.81 3.38 -42.21
N LEU A 431 -19.90 3.54 -41.25
CA LEU A 431 -20.06 4.48 -40.15
C LEU A 431 -20.07 5.93 -40.63
N LEU A 432 -19.14 6.28 -41.53
CA LEU A 432 -19.06 7.62 -42.15
C LEU A 432 -20.28 7.92 -43.02
N ASN A 433 -20.81 6.94 -43.74
CA ASN A 433 -22.01 7.13 -44.56
C ASN A 433 -23.31 7.23 -43.75
N SER A 434 -23.29 6.80 -42.48
CA SER A 434 -24.47 6.77 -41.61
C SER A 434 -24.65 8.03 -40.75
N SER A 435 -23.74 9.00 -40.80
CA SER A 435 -23.85 10.25 -40.04
C SER A 435 -23.12 11.41 -40.69
N ASP A 436 -23.53 12.64 -40.39
CA ASP A 436 -22.92 13.87 -40.91
C ASP A 436 -21.62 14.29 -40.18
N LEU A 437 -21.09 13.46 -39.29
CA LEU A 437 -19.88 13.77 -38.52
C LEU A 437 -18.62 13.61 -39.36
N SER A 438 -17.67 14.52 -39.17
CA SER A 438 -16.34 14.43 -39.79
C SER A 438 -15.53 13.25 -39.24
N THR A 439 -14.54 12.77 -40.00
CA THR A 439 -13.60 11.73 -39.56
C THR A 439 -12.91 12.09 -38.24
N ARG A 440 -12.61 13.38 -38.03
CA ARG A 440 -11.99 13.87 -36.79
C ARG A 440 -12.92 13.76 -35.59
N GLU A 441 -14.20 14.06 -35.77
CA GLU A 441 -15.21 13.93 -34.72
C GLU A 441 -15.49 12.46 -34.39
N PHE A 442 -15.49 11.58 -35.40
CA PHE A 442 -15.57 10.14 -35.17
C PHE A 442 -14.34 9.60 -34.44
N LEU A 443 -13.14 10.05 -34.79
CA LEU A 443 -11.92 9.67 -34.07
C LEU A 443 -11.97 10.16 -32.61
N ALA A 444 -12.49 11.36 -32.37
CA ALA A 444 -12.71 11.87 -31.01
C ALA A 444 -13.73 11.01 -30.24
N LYS A 445 -14.85 10.63 -30.87
CA LYS A 445 -15.84 9.71 -30.26
C LYS A 445 -15.27 8.33 -30.01
N ALA A 446 -14.46 7.79 -30.92
CA ALA A 446 -13.80 6.50 -30.78
C ALA A 446 -12.79 6.53 -29.64
N LEU A 447 -11.92 7.55 -29.58
CA LEU A 447 -11.00 7.78 -28.47
C LEU A 447 -11.75 7.88 -27.14
N SER A 448 -12.81 8.67 -27.10
CA SER A 448 -13.65 8.83 -25.90
C SER A 448 -14.28 7.50 -25.46
N LYS A 449 -14.78 6.71 -26.42
CA LYS A 449 -15.36 5.38 -26.17
C LYS A 449 -14.31 4.39 -25.67
N ILE A 450 -13.12 4.35 -26.28
CA ILE A 450 -11.99 3.50 -25.88
C ILE A 450 -11.50 3.88 -24.47
N ALA A 451 -11.43 5.18 -24.19
CA ALA A 451 -11.13 5.73 -22.87
C ALA A 451 -12.21 5.42 -21.81
N GLY A 452 -13.38 4.92 -22.21
CA GLY A 452 -14.49 4.59 -21.32
C GLY A 452 -15.33 5.79 -20.89
N TYR A 453 -15.20 6.94 -21.55
CA TYR A 453 -15.98 8.15 -21.31
C TYR A 453 -17.00 8.33 -22.43
N THR A 454 -18.28 8.14 -22.10
CA THR A 454 -19.37 8.37 -23.05
C THR A 454 -20.18 9.61 -22.73
N ASP A 455 -19.94 10.24 -21.58
CA ASP A 455 -20.65 11.43 -21.12
C ASP A 455 -19.81 12.26 -20.11
N ILE A 456 -20.11 13.55 -19.98
CA ILE A 456 -19.44 14.48 -19.05
C ILE A 456 -20.17 14.44 -17.71
N LYS A 457 -19.53 13.93 -16.65
CA LYS A 457 -20.06 13.97 -15.28
C LYS A 457 -19.40 15.12 -14.49
N THR A 458 -20.19 16.07 -14.01
CA THR A 458 -19.72 17.15 -13.12
C THR A 458 -19.62 16.67 -11.67
N ARG A 459 -18.55 17.04 -10.96
CA ARG A 459 -18.31 16.65 -9.55
C ARG A 459 -17.80 17.82 -8.71
N SER A 460 -18.07 17.75 -7.42
CA SER A 460 -17.67 18.76 -6.45
C SER A 460 -16.17 18.68 -6.14
N LEU A 461 -15.51 19.83 -5.97
CA LEU A 461 -14.13 19.95 -5.50
C LEU A 461 -13.99 19.75 -3.99
N LEU A 462 -15.06 19.96 -3.20
CA LEU A 462 -15.01 19.89 -1.74
C LEU A 462 -15.19 18.46 -1.20
N PHE A 463 -16.16 17.71 -1.74
CA PHE A 463 -16.53 16.38 -1.25
C PHE A 463 -16.61 15.30 -2.34
N SER A 464 -16.34 15.66 -3.60
CA SER A 464 -16.32 14.72 -4.74
C SER A 464 -17.66 14.02 -4.99
N SER A 465 -18.76 14.65 -4.57
CA SER A 465 -20.12 14.20 -4.85
C SER A 465 -20.43 14.30 -6.34
N GLU A 466 -21.05 13.26 -6.91
CA GLU A 466 -21.63 13.29 -8.27
C GLU A 466 -22.77 14.31 -8.37
N ASP A 467 -22.96 14.84 -9.58
CA ASP A 467 -23.95 15.84 -9.94
C ASP A 467 -23.91 17.09 -9.07
N SER A 468 -22.77 17.40 -8.46
CA SER A 468 -22.57 18.62 -7.67
C SER A 468 -21.38 19.40 -8.20
N VAL A 469 -21.39 20.72 -8.08
CA VAL A 469 -20.29 21.60 -8.50
C VAL A 469 -19.95 22.56 -7.37
N THR A 470 -18.65 22.78 -7.16
CA THR A 470 -18.18 23.77 -6.19
C THR A 470 -18.21 25.17 -6.81
N LEU A 471 -18.95 26.06 -6.16
CA LEU A 471 -19.01 27.46 -6.50
C LEU A 471 -18.20 28.28 -5.49
N PHE A 472 -17.68 29.40 -5.95
CA PHE A 472 -17.02 30.41 -5.14
C PHE A 472 -17.86 31.68 -5.15
N LEU A 473 -18.34 32.06 -3.97
CA LEU A 473 -19.00 33.34 -3.69
C LEU A 473 -17.93 34.33 -3.29
N LYS A 474 -17.78 35.39 -4.08
CA LYS A 474 -16.94 36.54 -3.77
C LYS A 474 -17.83 37.70 -3.35
N ALA A 475 -17.47 38.36 -2.26
CA ALA A 475 -18.18 39.53 -1.77
C ALA A 475 -17.21 40.70 -1.57
N ALA A 476 -17.67 41.92 -1.87
CA ALA A 476 -16.92 43.15 -1.64
C ALA A 476 -16.76 43.49 -0.15
N LYS A 477 -17.62 42.92 0.71
CA LYS A 477 -17.54 43.04 2.18
C LYS A 477 -17.02 41.74 2.79
N PRO A 478 -16.19 41.81 3.86
CA PRO A 478 -15.65 40.61 4.50
C PRO A 478 -16.74 39.66 5.01
N ILE A 479 -16.65 38.38 4.65
CA ILE A 479 -17.51 37.29 5.14
C ILE A 479 -16.81 36.60 6.30
N ARG A 480 -17.09 37.06 7.53
CA ARG A 480 -16.42 36.56 8.75
C ARG A 480 -17.07 35.35 9.38
N THR A 481 -18.32 35.06 9.02
CA THR A 481 -19.08 33.94 9.62
C THR A 481 -19.88 33.18 8.57
N ILE A 482 -20.08 31.88 8.80
CA ILE A 482 -20.92 31.03 7.95
C ILE A 482 -22.35 31.57 7.84
N PRO A 483 -23.02 32.01 8.92
CA PRO A 483 -24.33 32.67 8.82
C PRO A 483 -24.35 33.86 7.88
N SER A 484 -23.34 34.73 7.93
CA SER A 484 -23.23 35.89 7.02
C SER A 484 -23.14 35.47 5.55
N ALA A 485 -22.46 34.36 5.25
CA ALA A 485 -22.42 33.80 3.90
C ALA A 485 -23.81 33.34 3.43
N TYR A 486 -24.56 32.66 4.30
CA TYR A 486 -25.94 32.24 4.00
C TYR A 486 -26.89 33.44 3.85
N ASP A 487 -26.73 34.50 4.64
CA ASP A 487 -27.55 35.71 4.52
C ASP A 487 -27.30 36.43 3.20
N ILE A 488 -26.04 36.46 2.74
CA ILE A 488 -25.70 36.96 1.40
C ILE A 488 -26.39 36.09 0.33
N LEU A 489 -26.31 34.77 0.42
CA LEU A 489 -26.97 33.87 -0.54
C LEU A 489 -28.50 34.05 -0.56
N ARG A 490 -29.15 34.23 0.59
CA ARG A 490 -30.60 34.51 0.69
C ARG A 490 -31.00 35.85 0.09
N SER A 491 -30.08 36.82 -0.01
CA SER A 491 -30.40 38.14 -0.56
C SER A 491 -30.68 38.11 -2.06
N PHE A 492 -30.24 37.07 -2.78
CA PHE A 492 -30.44 36.94 -4.22
C PHE A 492 -30.87 35.54 -4.68
N LEU A 493 -31.09 34.58 -3.78
CA LEU A 493 -31.57 33.23 -4.10
C LEU A 493 -32.83 32.89 -3.31
N SER A 494 -33.68 32.04 -3.89
CA SER A 494 -34.81 31.47 -3.16
C SER A 494 -34.37 30.52 -2.06
N ASP A 495 -35.19 30.39 -1.00
CA ASP A 495 -34.89 29.54 0.16
C ASP A 495 -34.61 28.08 -0.22
N ASP A 496 -35.28 27.55 -1.25
CA ASP A 496 -35.06 26.18 -1.72
C ASP A 496 -33.67 25.99 -2.34
N LYS A 497 -33.15 27.00 -3.05
CA LYS A 497 -31.78 26.97 -3.60
C LYS A 497 -30.75 27.13 -2.49
N VAL A 498 -31.00 27.99 -1.51
CA VAL A 498 -30.10 28.15 -0.36
C VAL A 498 -30.00 26.86 0.47
N LYS A 499 -31.09 26.10 0.62
CA LYS A 499 -31.08 24.78 1.29
C LYS A 499 -30.27 23.73 0.53
N ALA A 500 -30.12 23.85 -0.79
CA ALA A 500 -29.33 22.94 -1.61
C ALA A 500 -27.81 23.15 -1.46
N VAL A 501 -27.39 24.25 -0.82
CA VAL A 501 -25.98 24.55 -0.55
C VAL A 501 -25.44 23.58 0.50
N THR A 502 -24.35 22.90 0.18
CA THR A 502 -23.67 22.00 1.11
C THR A 502 -22.21 22.36 1.27
N GLY A 503 -21.67 22.06 2.47
CA GLY A 503 -20.23 22.12 2.68
C GLY A 503 -19.58 23.51 2.64
N LEU A 504 -20.36 24.56 2.91
CA LEU A 504 -19.90 25.95 2.88
C LEU A 504 -18.69 26.17 3.80
N CYS A 505 -17.61 26.66 3.21
CA CYS A 505 -16.35 27.03 3.87
C CYS A 505 -15.97 28.46 3.51
N LEU A 506 -15.51 29.26 4.48
CA LEU A 506 -15.03 30.62 4.24
C LEU A 506 -13.61 30.61 3.68
N THR A 507 -13.27 31.57 2.82
CA THR A 507 -11.87 31.76 2.38
C THR A 507 -11.05 32.45 3.47
N LYS A 508 -9.73 32.21 3.47
CA LYS A 508 -8.82 32.78 4.49
C LYS A 508 -8.68 34.30 4.43
N ASP A 509 -8.87 34.88 3.25
CA ASP A 509 -8.80 36.33 3.03
C ASP A 509 -10.09 37.07 3.46
N GLU A 510 -11.08 36.34 4.00
CA GLU A 510 -12.42 36.81 4.32
C GLU A 510 -13.18 37.39 3.12
N GLN A 511 -12.68 37.28 1.89
CA GLN A 511 -13.29 37.90 0.70
C GLN A 511 -14.36 37.00 0.04
N GLY A 512 -14.62 35.82 0.61
CA GLY A 512 -15.60 34.91 0.03
C GLY A 512 -15.85 33.62 0.79
N ALA A 513 -16.62 32.75 0.14
CA ALA A 513 -16.94 31.41 0.62
C ALA A 513 -17.01 30.44 -0.56
N VAL A 514 -16.59 29.19 -0.35
CA VAL A 514 -16.73 28.08 -1.29
C VAL A 514 -17.78 27.11 -0.78
N PHE A 515 -18.63 26.60 -1.67
CA PHE A 515 -19.68 25.66 -1.31
C PHE A 515 -20.11 24.82 -2.51
N ASP A 516 -20.78 23.70 -2.26
CA ASP A 516 -21.30 22.82 -3.31
C ASP A 516 -22.78 23.03 -3.53
N VAL A 517 -23.18 22.94 -4.81
CA VAL A 517 -24.58 22.92 -5.25
C VAL A 517 -24.80 21.81 -6.28
N PRO A 518 -26.05 21.31 -6.44
CA PRO A 518 -26.39 20.43 -7.55
C PRO A 518 -26.07 21.07 -8.92
N SER A 519 -25.62 20.27 -9.88
CA SER A 519 -25.14 20.74 -11.20
C SER A 519 -26.26 21.38 -12.02
N GLN A 520 -27.49 20.90 -11.84
CA GLN A 520 -28.71 21.49 -12.43
C GLN A 520 -29.02 22.90 -11.91
N ASP A 521 -28.46 23.29 -10.76
CA ASP A 521 -28.77 24.56 -10.10
C ASP A 521 -27.75 25.67 -10.41
N ILE A 522 -26.62 25.35 -11.06
CA ILE A 522 -25.53 26.29 -11.36
C ILE A 522 -26.05 27.59 -12.00
N ASP A 523 -26.91 27.44 -13.01
CA ASP A 523 -27.49 28.55 -13.74
C ASP A 523 -28.28 29.51 -12.84
N ALA A 524 -29.02 28.97 -11.87
CA ALA A 524 -29.77 29.78 -10.92
C ALA A 524 -28.82 30.57 -10.01
N PHE A 525 -27.71 29.96 -9.57
CA PHE A 525 -26.72 30.64 -8.73
C PHE A 525 -25.97 31.74 -9.48
N ILE A 526 -25.52 31.48 -10.71
CA ILE A 526 -24.75 32.46 -11.50
C ILE A 526 -25.65 33.59 -12.01
N LYS A 527 -26.82 33.28 -12.59
CA LYS A 527 -27.71 34.31 -13.18
C LYS A 527 -28.27 35.26 -12.11
N SER A 528 -28.62 34.74 -10.93
CA SER A 528 -29.24 35.56 -9.88
C SER A 528 -28.27 36.56 -9.24
N THR A 529 -26.95 36.31 -9.30
CA THR A 529 -25.94 37.26 -8.81
C THR A 529 -25.80 38.52 -9.65
N LYS A 530 -26.24 38.52 -10.92
CA LYS A 530 -26.14 39.70 -11.79
C LYS A 530 -26.89 40.93 -11.25
N ASN A 531 -27.85 40.71 -10.36
CA ASN A 531 -28.68 41.76 -9.76
C ASN A 531 -28.21 42.17 -8.35
N ALA A 532 -27.18 41.52 -7.80
CA ALA A 532 -26.69 41.76 -6.45
C ALA A 532 -25.42 42.63 -6.46
N ALA A 533 -25.50 43.85 -5.89
CA ALA A 533 -24.38 44.78 -5.89
C ALA A 533 -23.21 44.27 -5.01
N GLY A 534 -22.02 44.18 -5.59
CA GLY A 534 -20.78 43.82 -4.87
C GLY A 534 -20.66 42.33 -4.52
N VAL A 535 -21.41 41.45 -5.18
CA VAL A 535 -21.37 40.01 -4.99
C VAL A 535 -21.27 39.31 -6.34
N SER A 536 -20.40 38.30 -6.46
CA SER A 536 -20.31 37.47 -7.65
C SER A 536 -20.17 36.00 -7.27
N VAL A 537 -20.79 35.11 -8.03
CA VAL A 537 -20.61 33.66 -7.89
C VAL A 537 -20.00 33.10 -9.16
N GLU A 538 -18.92 32.35 -9.03
CA GLU A 538 -18.23 31.70 -10.13
C GLU A 538 -17.97 30.21 -9.86
N ILE A 539 -17.83 29.41 -10.92
CA ILE A 539 -17.47 28.00 -10.79
C ILE A 539 -15.99 27.92 -10.40
N LEU A 540 -15.71 27.31 -9.25
CA LEU A 540 -14.35 27.12 -8.79
C LEU A 540 -13.70 25.98 -9.60
N LYS A 541 -12.58 26.26 -10.26
CA LYS A 541 -11.85 25.28 -11.08
C LYS A 541 -10.79 24.51 -10.31
N GLN A 542 -10.27 25.08 -9.22
CA GLN A 542 -9.26 24.47 -8.37
C GLN A 542 -9.32 25.10 -6.97
N LEU A 543 -9.04 24.31 -5.93
CA LEU A 543 -8.84 24.83 -4.57
C LEU A 543 -7.44 25.44 -4.47
N SER A 544 -7.32 26.75 -4.31
CA SER A 544 -6.04 27.43 -4.10
C SER A 544 -5.44 27.12 -2.73
N ARG A 545 -4.13 26.82 -2.71
CA ARG A 545 -3.32 26.58 -1.50
C ARG A 545 -3.29 27.83 -0.63
N GLY A 546 -4.16 27.88 0.37
CA GLY A 546 -4.12 28.93 1.40
C GLY A 546 -5.51 29.32 1.86
N GLY A 547 -6.30 28.36 2.34
CA GLY A 547 -7.73 28.62 2.42
C GLY A 547 -8.57 27.83 3.40
N GLY A 548 -8.02 27.00 4.30
CA GLY A 548 -8.88 26.32 5.27
C GLY A 548 -8.12 25.50 6.29
N HIS A 549 -7.84 26.11 7.43
CA HIS A 549 -7.89 25.53 8.78
C HIS A 549 -7.09 26.38 9.75
N GLU A 550 -7.74 27.39 10.33
CA GLU A 550 -7.48 27.78 11.72
C GLU A 550 -8.82 27.96 12.44
N ASP A 551 -8.75 27.75 13.75
CA ASP A 551 -9.82 27.44 14.69
C ASP A 551 -11.02 28.39 14.68
N HIS A 552 -12.24 27.83 14.60
CA HIS A 552 -13.39 28.26 15.42
C HIS A 552 -14.47 27.15 15.49
N THR A 553 -14.15 26.02 16.13
CA THR A 553 -15.21 25.16 16.68
C THR A 553 -15.57 25.63 18.09
N LYS A 554 -16.47 26.62 18.17
CA LYS A 554 -17.37 26.78 19.31
C LYS A 554 -18.76 26.94 18.72
N PHE A 555 -19.54 25.87 18.70
CA PHE A 555 -20.89 25.84 19.30
C PHE A 555 -21.44 24.43 19.16
N ALA A 556 -21.63 23.80 20.32
CA ALA A 556 -22.37 22.58 20.48
C ALA A 556 -23.83 22.82 20.10
N GLY A 557 -24.40 21.90 19.33
CA GLY A 557 -25.85 21.81 19.15
C GLY A 557 -26.52 21.59 20.49
N ARG A 558 -27.25 22.60 20.97
CA ARG A 558 -28.25 22.44 22.02
C ARG A 558 -29.61 22.40 21.33
N ASN A 559 -30.08 21.18 21.12
CA ASN A 559 -31.41 20.91 20.61
C ASN A 559 -32.43 21.46 21.63
N GLY A 560 -33.24 22.42 21.19
CA GLY A 560 -34.34 22.99 21.97
C GLY A 560 -35.53 22.03 21.98
N GLY A 561 -35.66 21.28 23.07
CA GLY A 561 -36.92 20.65 23.49
C GLY A 561 -37.46 21.47 24.66
N GLY A 562 -38.55 22.20 24.41
CA GLY A 562 -39.15 23.12 25.38
C GLY A 562 -39.77 22.42 26.59
N ARG A 563 -39.84 23.16 27.70
CA ARG A 563 -40.91 23.08 28.71
C ARG A 563 -40.80 24.25 29.70
N GLY A 564 -41.90 24.99 29.82
CA GLY A 564 -42.48 25.38 31.11
C GLY A 564 -41.84 26.55 31.87
N ARG A 565 -42.53 27.70 31.82
CA ARG A 565 -42.39 28.87 32.70
C ARG A 565 -42.71 28.56 34.18
N GLY A 566 -42.14 29.40 35.05
CA GLY A 566 -42.63 29.74 36.39
C GLY A 566 -41.71 29.22 37.49
N GLY A 567 -41.26 29.97 38.48
CA GLY A 567 -41.59 31.30 38.98
C GLY A 567 -40.86 31.46 40.32
N ARG A 568 -40.52 32.69 40.68
CA ARG A 568 -39.72 33.09 41.86
C ARG A 568 -40.25 32.54 43.19
N GLY A 569 -39.37 32.30 44.17
CA GLY A 569 -39.79 32.13 45.56
C GLY A 569 -38.63 31.92 46.54
N ARG A 570 -38.30 32.97 47.30
CA ARG A 570 -37.46 32.95 48.50
C ARG A 570 -38.03 32.01 49.57
N GLY A 571 -37.15 31.45 50.40
CA GLY A 571 -37.41 31.37 51.84
C GLY A 571 -37.24 30.01 52.50
N GLY A 572 -36.31 29.97 53.46
CA GLY A 572 -36.66 29.55 54.83
C GLY A 572 -36.57 28.08 55.21
N ARG A 573 -35.57 27.81 56.08
CA ARG A 573 -35.63 26.95 57.28
C ARG A 573 -36.15 25.50 57.12
N GLY A 574 -35.24 24.57 57.43
CA GLY A 574 -35.40 23.78 58.65
C GLY A 574 -35.67 22.28 58.51
N ARG A 575 -34.92 21.54 59.34
CA ARG A 575 -35.15 20.19 59.88
C ARG A 575 -35.03 18.98 58.93
N GLY A 576 -33.91 18.29 59.09
CA GLY A 576 -33.86 17.05 59.87
C GLY A 576 -34.23 15.75 59.14
N GLY A 577 -33.39 14.73 59.30
CA GLY A 577 -33.82 13.33 59.15
C GLY A 577 -32.84 12.39 58.46
N ARG A 578 -31.93 11.84 59.27
CA ARG A 578 -31.47 10.44 59.29
C ARG A 578 -31.44 9.65 57.96
N GLY A 579 -30.20 9.41 57.51
CA GLY A 579 -29.56 8.08 57.39
C GLY A 579 -30.29 6.93 56.69
N ARG A 580 -29.62 6.33 55.71
CA ARG A 580 -29.23 4.91 55.80
C ARG A 580 -28.12 4.57 54.80
N SER A 581 -27.23 3.76 55.32
CA SER A 581 -26.04 3.13 54.75
C SER A 581 -26.36 1.95 53.82
N GLU A 582 -25.34 1.63 53.00
CA GLU A 582 -24.92 0.30 52.52
C GLU A 582 -25.85 -0.48 51.58
N LYS A 583 -25.44 -0.60 50.32
CA LYS A 583 -24.58 -1.69 49.84
C LYS A 583 -23.88 -1.32 48.53
#